data_AF-A0A1I2TTH0-F1
#
_entry.id   AF-A0A1I2TTH0-F1
#
_cell.length_a   1.000
_cell.length_b   1.000
_cell.length_c   1.000
_cell.angle_alpha   90.00
_cell.angle_beta   90.00
_cell.angle_gamma   90.00
#
_symmetry.space_group_name_H-M   'P 1'
#
loop_
_entity.id
_entity.type
_entity.pdbx_description
1 polymer ?
#
loop_
_entity_poly.entity_id
_entity_poly.type
_entity_poly.pdbx_seq_one_letter_code
_entity_poly.pdbx_strand_id
1 'polypeptide(L)'
;MSGEIADLLKEGMEKTGEISFELNDGKILDADVKDVTVFYKLLGESRFKFFRSNDFKLVFVHLTEDWMRQAKIDLKDLNCSDIPIEVTIAWGEKEDTMSVRCPGGINFSTTAMHIDN
;
A
#
# COMPACT_ATOMS: atom_id res chain seq x y z
N MET A 1 10.27 -5.86 -11.24
CA MET A 1 9.25 -6.24 -10.24
C MET A 1 8.23 -5.14 -9.94
N SER A 2 8.54 -3.83 -9.98
CA SER A 2 7.54 -2.78 -9.68
C SER A 2 6.40 -2.64 -10.70
N GLY A 3 6.63 -2.99 -11.98
CA GLY A 3 5.61 -2.92 -13.03
C GLY A 3 4.47 -3.93 -12.85
N GLU A 4 4.76 -5.13 -12.35
CA GLU A 4 3.79 -6.24 -12.27
C GLU A 4 2.67 -5.97 -11.27
N ILE A 5 2.96 -5.33 -10.13
CA ILE A 5 1.94 -4.97 -9.13
C ILE A 5 1.10 -3.80 -9.64
N ALA A 6 1.72 -2.82 -10.30
CA ALA A 6 1.00 -1.70 -10.90
C ALA A 6 -0.04 -2.18 -11.93
N ASP A 7 0.26 -3.26 -12.66
CA ASP A 7 -0.66 -3.82 -13.67
C ASP A 7 -1.92 -4.48 -13.08
N LEU A 8 -1.95 -4.74 -11.76
CA LEU A 8 -3.16 -5.19 -11.07
C LEU A 8 -4.24 -4.11 -11.03
N LEU A 9 -3.86 -2.81 -11.06
CA LEU A 9 -4.80 -1.70 -11.19
C LEU A 9 -5.28 -1.56 -12.64
N LYS A 10 -6.52 -1.95 -12.91
CA LYS A 10 -7.13 -1.90 -14.26
C LYS A 10 -7.95 -0.63 -14.45
N GLU A 11 -8.13 -0.19 -15.69
CA GLU A 11 -8.86 1.05 -16.04
C GLU A 11 -10.25 1.16 -15.39
N GLY A 12 -11.00 0.05 -15.31
CA GLY A 12 -12.32 0.04 -14.66
C GLY A 12 -12.32 0.12 -13.13
N MET A 13 -11.15 0.18 -12.49
CA MET A 13 -10.99 0.19 -11.03
C MET A 13 -10.70 1.58 -10.48
N GLU A 14 -10.75 2.65 -11.27
CA GLU A 14 -10.38 4.00 -10.82
C GLU A 14 -11.10 4.42 -9.53
N LYS A 15 -12.43 4.24 -9.46
CA LYS A 15 -13.24 4.71 -8.33
C LYS A 15 -13.37 3.69 -7.20
N THR A 16 -13.43 2.42 -7.54
CA THR A 16 -13.59 1.32 -6.59
C THR A 16 -12.81 0.11 -7.08
N GLY A 17 -12.02 -0.48 -6.21
CA GLY A 17 -11.22 -1.63 -6.56
C GLY A 17 -10.56 -2.28 -5.35
N GLU A 18 -10.01 -3.46 -5.59
CA GLU A 18 -9.21 -4.19 -4.62
C GLU A 18 -8.09 -4.90 -5.37
N ILE A 19 -6.89 -4.85 -4.81
CA ILE A 19 -5.75 -5.64 -5.26
C ILE A 19 -5.13 -6.36 -4.08
N SER A 20 -4.69 -7.59 -4.31
CA SER A 20 -3.91 -8.38 -3.35
C SER A 20 -2.63 -8.87 -4.02
N PHE A 21 -1.50 -8.74 -3.32
CA PHE A 21 -0.19 -9.11 -3.84
C PHE A 21 0.78 -9.41 -2.70
N GLU A 22 1.90 -10.04 -3.05
CA GLU A 22 2.97 -10.37 -2.11
C GLU A 22 4.18 -9.45 -2.30
N LEU A 23 4.72 -8.95 -1.19
CA LEU A 23 6.02 -8.29 -1.16
C LEU A 23 7.11 -9.33 -0.93
N ASN A 24 7.92 -9.54 -1.97
CA ASN A 24 9.05 -10.46 -1.96
C ASN A 24 10.42 -9.75 -1.97
N ASP A 25 10.43 -8.41 -2.02
CA ASP A 25 11.67 -7.63 -2.00
C ASP A 25 12.15 -7.43 -0.56
N GLY A 26 13.26 -8.08 -0.20
CA GLY A 26 13.88 -7.96 1.13
C GLY A 26 14.22 -6.52 1.53
N LYS A 27 14.37 -5.59 0.57
CA LYS A 27 14.58 -4.16 0.86
C LYS A 27 13.42 -3.50 1.61
N ILE A 28 12.23 -4.10 1.57
CA ILE A 28 11.09 -3.66 2.37
C ILE A 28 11.39 -3.76 3.87
N LEU A 29 12.13 -4.81 4.27
CA LEU A 29 12.53 -5.08 5.65
C LEU A 29 13.95 -4.59 5.98
N ASP A 30 14.63 -3.95 5.04
CA ASP A 30 15.95 -3.38 5.26
C ASP A 30 15.86 -1.96 5.84
N ALA A 31 16.25 -1.82 7.11
CA ALA A 31 16.20 -0.55 7.83
C ALA A 31 17.26 0.47 7.35
N ASP A 32 18.30 0.04 6.63
CA ASP A 32 19.31 0.93 6.06
C ASP A 32 18.84 1.56 4.74
N VAL A 33 17.77 1.02 4.14
CA VAL A 33 17.18 1.56 2.92
C VAL A 33 16.18 2.66 3.28
N LYS A 34 16.45 3.87 2.79
CA LYS A 34 15.62 5.06 3.06
C LYS A 34 14.15 4.92 2.65
N ASP A 35 13.86 4.73 1.37
CA ASP A 35 12.49 4.52 0.89
C ASP A 35 12.47 3.42 -0.17
N VAL A 36 11.42 2.59 -0.16
CA VAL A 36 11.20 1.57 -1.18
C VAL A 36 9.82 1.77 -1.78
N THR A 37 9.79 2.26 -3.01
CA THR A 37 8.53 2.34 -3.78
C THR A 37 8.20 0.96 -4.31
N VAL A 38 7.03 0.43 -3.92
CA VAL A 38 6.52 -0.85 -4.43
C VAL A 38 5.87 -0.60 -5.79
N PHE A 39 4.91 0.34 -5.83
CA PHE A 39 4.31 0.78 -7.09
C PHE A 39 3.86 2.23 -7.04
N TYR A 40 3.76 2.80 -8.23
CA TYR A 40 3.11 4.08 -8.49
C TYR A 40 2.36 3.95 -9.82
N LYS A 41 1.09 4.33 -9.84
CA LYS A 41 0.27 4.30 -11.06
C LYS A 41 -0.73 5.44 -11.09
N LEU A 42 -0.87 5.99 -12.30
CA LEU A 42 -1.95 6.90 -12.65
C LEU A 42 -3.06 6.09 -13.29
N LEU A 43 -4.30 6.32 -12.88
CA LEU A 43 -5.48 5.67 -13.41
C LEU A 43 -6.58 6.72 -13.52
N GLY A 44 -6.85 7.18 -14.75
CA GLY A 44 -7.69 8.36 -14.97
C GLY A 44 -7.12 9.59 -14.25
N GLU A 45 -7.91 10.17 -13.35
CA GLU A 45 -7.54 11.34 -12.54
C GLU A 45 -6.91 10.94 -11.19
N SER A 46 -7.06 9.67 -10.80
CA SER A 46 -6.52 9.14 -9.55
C SER A 46 -5.03 8.77 -9.65
N ARG A 47 -4.29 9.06 -8.57
CA ARG A 47 -2.91 8.62 -8.38
C ARG A 47 -2.83 7.65 -7.22
N PHE A 48 -2.32 6.46 -7.50
CA PHE A 48 -2.11 5.40 -6.53
C PHE A 48 -0.62 5.22 -6.28
N LYS A 49 -0.21 5.24 -5.01
CA LYS A 49 1.17 4.98 -4.60
C LYS A 49 1.19 4.05 -3.41
N PHE A 50 2.03 3.03 -3.49
CA PHE A 50 2.34 2.16 -2.36
C PHE A 50 3.84 2.06 -2.16
N PHE A 51 4.30 2.32 -0.93
CA PHE A 51 5.72 2.36 -0.62
C PHE A 51 5.97 2.08 0.86
N ARG A 52 7.20 1.65 1.17
CA ARG A 52 7.73 1.58 2.51
C ARG A 52 8.55 2.85 2.76
N SER A 53 8.17 3.59 3.80
CA SER A 53 8.75 4.89 4.19
C SER A 53 10.01 4.74 5.06
N ASN A 54 10.80 5.81 5.19
CA ASN A 54 11.94 5.88 6.12
C ASN A 54 11.59 5.51 7.56
N ASP A 55 10.37 5.80 8.01
CA ASP A 55 9.91 5.48 9.37
C ASP A 55 9.52 4.00 9.53
N PHE A 56 9.83 3.17 8.53
CA PHE A 56 9.52 1.73 8.51
C PHE A 56 8.02 1.40 8.46
N LYS A 57 7.24 2.29 7.84
CA LYS A 57 5.80 2.12 7.64
C LYS A 57 5.50 1.77 6.20
N LEU A 58 4.62 0.79 5.98
CA LEU A 58 3.93 0.62 4.71
C LEU A 58 2.88 1.71 4.58
N VAL A 59 2.90 2.40 3.44
CA VAL A 59 2.06 3.56 3.18
C VAL A 59 1.38 3.39 1.85
N PHE A 60 0.04 3.38 1.88
CA PHE A 60 -0.79 3.49 0.70
C PHE A 60 -1.37 4.90 0.61
N VAL A 61 -1.28 5.49 -0.59
CA VAL A 61 -1.82 6.81 -0.91
C VAL A 61 -2.71 6.68 -2.15
N HIS A 62 -3.92 7.19 -2.02
CA HIS A 62 -4.86 7.42 -3.10
C HIS A 62 -5.14 8.92 -3.15
N LEU A 63 -4.76 9.56 -4.24
CA LEU A 63 -4.89 11.00 -4.43
C LEU A 63 -5.77 11.27 -5.64
N THR A 64 -6.77 12.12 -5.47
CA THR A 64 -7.58 12.71 -6.54
C THR A 64 -7.26 14.20 -6.65
N GLU A 65 -7.97 14.94 -7.52
CA GLU A 65 -7.83 16.39 -7.59
C GLU A 65 -8.30 17.08 -6.30
N ASP A 66 -9.37 16.56 -5.70
CA ASP A 66 -10.06 17.20 -4.58
C ASP A 66 -9.50 16.79 -3.21
N TRP A 67 -8.99 15.56 -3.08
CA TRP A 67 -8.64 14.99 -1.77
C TRP A 67 -7.52 13.96 -1.85
N MET A 68 -6.95 13.65 -0.68
CA MET A 68 -6.02 12.56 -0.48
C MET A 68 -6.52 11.61 0.62
N ARG A 69 -6.41 10.31 0.39
CA ARG A 69 -6.53 9.29 1.43
C ARG A 69 -5.21 8.57 1.63
N GLN A 70 -4.85 8.37 2.90
CA GLN A 70 -3.60 7.73 3.26
C GLN A 70 -3.79 6.69 4.36
N ALA A 71 -3.41 5.44 4.08
CA ALA A 71 -3.32 4.35 5.04
C ALA A 71 -1.86 4.10 5.43
N LYS A 72 -1.59 3.84 6.70
CA LYS A 72 -0.25 3.55 7.24
C LYS A 72 -0.29 2.36 8.19
N ILE A 73 0.63 1.42 8.02
CA ILE A 73 0.88 0.33 8.97
C ILE A 73 2.37 0.31 9.31
N ASP A 74 2.69 0.28 10.60
CA ASP A 74 4.07 0.19 11.09
C ASP A 74 4.56 -1.26 11.02
N LEU A 75 5.60 -1.53 10.22
CA LEU A 75 6.14 -2.87 10.08
C LEU A 75 6.79 -3.37 11.37
N LYS A 76 7.19 -2.46 12.27
CA LYS A 76 7.78 -2.82 13.57
C LYS A 76 6.75 -3.48 14.49
N ASP A 77 5.50 -3.03 14.44
CA ASP A 77 4.41 -3.58 15.26
C ASP A 77 3.98 -4.98 14.81
N LEU A 78 4.25 -5.32 13.55
CA LEU A 78 3.83 -6.58 12.94
C LEU A 78 4.78 -7.76 13.24
N ASN A 79 5.97 -7.49 13.80
CA ASN A 79 7.07 -8.46 13.92
C ASN A 79 7.39 -9.20 12.60
N CYS A 80 7.29 -8.52 11.46
CA CYS A 80 7.64 -9.11 10.17
C CYS A 80 9.16 -9.21 10.05
N SER A 81 9.72 -10.37 10.39
CA SER A 81 11.14 -10.67 10.16
C SER A 81 11.40 -11.26 8.78
N ASP A 82 10.37 -11.77 8.12
CA ASP A 82 10.49 -12.60 6.93
C ASP A 82 9.47 -12.21 5.84
N ILE A 83 9.80 -12.60 4.61
CA ILE A 83 8.98 -12.51 3.40
C ILE A 83 8.39 -13.89 3.04
N PRO A 84 7.30 -13.98 2.26
CA PRO A 84 6.52 -12.90 1.65
C PRO A 84 5.61 -12.17 2.64
N ILE A 85 5.45 -10.86 2.48
CA ILE A 85 4.39 -10.11 3.17
C ILE A 85 3.18 -10.03 2.25
N GLU A 86 2.04 -10.58 2.67
CA GLU A 86 0.77 -10.47 1.95
C GLU A 86 0.16 -9.10 2.21
N VAL A 87 -0.20 -8.38 1.14
CA VAL A 87 -0.82 -7.07 1.22
C VAL A 87 -2.12 -7.07 0.42
N THR A 88 -3.19 -6.58 1.04
CA THR A 88 -4.47 -6.29 0.37
C THR A 88 -4.78 -4.81 0.51
N ILE A 89 -5.11 -4.17 -0.60
CA ILE A 89 -5.50 -2.76 -0.63
C ILE A 89 -6.86 -2.68 -1.33
N ALA A 90 -7.82 -2.03 -0.69
CA ALA A 90 -9.14 -1.76 -1.28
C ALA A 90 -9.45 -0.27 -1.21
N TRP A 91 -10.15 0.25 -2.20
CA TRP A 91 -10.59 1.65 -2.26
C TRP A 91 -11.99 1.74 -2.81
N GLY A 92 -12.67 2.82 -2.46
CA GLY A 92 -14.03 3.10 -2.90
C GLY A 92 -14.46 4.53 -2.60
N GLU A 93 -15.72 4.85 -2.86
CA GLU A 93 -16.23 6.21 -2.69
C GLU A 93 -16.12 6.72 -1.23
N LYS A 94 -16.30 5.83 -0.24
CA LYS A 94 -16.39 6.22 1.17
C LYS A 94 -15.09 6.11 1.94
N GLU A 95 -14.33 5.06 1.68
CA GLU A 95 -13.13 4.75 2.43
C GLU A 95 -12.17 3.92 1.58
N ASP A 96 -10.91 3.96 1.99
CA ASP A 96 -9.87 3.08 1.47
C ASP A 96 -9.31 2.30 2.66
N THR A 97 -8.91 1.05 2.43
CA THR A 97 -8.38 0.16 3.47
C THR A 97 -7.11 -0.52 3.00
N MET A 98 -6.28 -0.90 3.96
CA MET A 98 -5.06 -1.65 3.74
C MET A 98 -4.93 -2.73 4.81
N SER A 99 -4.76 -3.98 4.39
CA SER A 99 -4.46 -5.12 5.24
C SER A 99 -3.08 -5.67 4.91
N VAL A 100 -2.33 -6.06 5.95
CA VAL A 100 -1.00 -6.64 5.85
C VAL A 100 -0.93 -7.87 6.74
N ARG A 101 -0.52 -8.99 6.17
CA ARG A 101 -0.25 -10.24 6.89
C ARG A 101 1.19 -10.67 6.65
N CYS A 102 1.89 -10.94 7.74
CA CYS A 102 3.25 -11.49 7.68
C CYS A 102 3.27 -13.01 7.92
N PRO A 103 4.29 -13.72 7.41
CA PRO A 103 4.42 -15.16 7.60
C PRO A 103 4.44 -15.53 9.08
N GLY A 104 3.51 -16.39 9.51
CA GLY A 104 3.41 -16.80 10.91
C GLY A 104 3.06 -15.69 11.90
N GLY A 105 2.74 -14.48 11.40
CA GLY A 105 2.46 -13.29 12.18
C GLY A 105 0.97 -12.97 12.31
N ILE A 106 0.69 -11.79 12.86
CA ILE A 106 -0.66 -11.25 13.03
C ILE A 106 -1.07 -10.52 11.75
N ASN A 107 -2.36 -10.61 11.39
CA ASN A 107 -2.94 -9.80 10.33
C ASN A 107 -3.35 -8.44 10.90
N PHE A 108 -2.94 -7.36 10.26
CA PHE A 108 -3.33 -6.01 10.64
C PHE A 108 -4.05 -5.34 9.48
N SER A 109 -5.11 -4.61 9.80
CA SER A 109 -5.85 -3.82 8.84
C SER A 109 -6.04 -2.41 9.38
N THR A 110 -6.05 -1.43 8.47
CA THR A 110 -6.27 -0.03 8.78
C THR A 110 -7.11 0.63 7.69
N THR A 111 -7.86 1.66 8.07
CA THR A 111 -8.61 2.52 7.16
C THR A 111 -7.80 3.78 6.89
N ALA A 112 -7.76 4.20 5.63
CA ALA A 112 -7.07 5.40 5.22
C ALA A 112 -7.72 6.65 5.82
N MET A 113 -6.89 7.56 6.30
CA MET A 113 -7.32 8.87 6.77
C MET A 113 -7.56 9.78 5.56
N HIS A 114 -8.71 10.45 5.54
CA HIS A 114 -9.05 11.47 4.55
C HIS A 114 -8.38 12.81 4.90
N ILE A 115 -7.83 13.47 3.89
CA ILE A 115 -7.11 14.74 3.98
C ILE A 115 -7.60 15.60 2.82
N ASP A 116 -8.22 16.73 3.14
CA ASP A 116 -8.60 17.73 2.14
C ASP A 116 -7.37 18.49 1.63
N ASN A 117 -7.31 18.78 0.33
CA ASN A 117 -6.23 19.55 -0.29
C ASN A 117 -6.32 21.06 0.02
#